data_AF-A0A933VDW7-F1
#
_entry.id   AF-A0A933VDW7-F1
#
_cell.length_a   1.000
_cell.length_b   1.000
_cell.length_c   1.000
_cell.angle_alpha   90.00
_cell.angle_beta   90.00
_cell.angle_gamma   90.00
#
_symmetry.space_group_name_H-M   'P 1'
#
loop_
_entity.id
_entity.type
_entity.pdbx_description
1 polymer ?
#
loop_
_entity_poly.entity_id
_entity_poly.type
_entity_poly.pdbx_seq_one_letter_code
_entity_poly.pdbx_strand_id
1 'polypeptide(L)'
;MITVAIALVIVGSIALVAYPLFRRSEDLDVAFVGVSDPVYENLVTQRDATYSAIKDLENDHAMGKLSDHDYRSLRAKYEMKAVAILQELDAFSGSKSDHTPTANDELIESEVARLRRNSASGAMNCPKCGTAHTADDVFCAKCGTSLRGVRCPSCGKRAALGDKFCSKCGATIEARS
;
A
#
# COMPACT_ATOMS: atom_id res chain seq x y z
N MET A 1 30.65 47.81 20.44
CA MET A 1 31.04 46.38 20.43
C MET A 1 29.83 45.45 20.31
N ILE A 2 28.86 45.52 21.23
CA ILE A 2 27.67 44.63 21.21
C ILE A 2 26.79 44.83 19.97
N THR A 3 26.56 46.07 19.55
CA THR A 3 25.76 46.39 18.34
C THR A 3 26.38 45.85 17.05
N VAL A 4 27.71 45.86 16.96
CA VAL A 4 28.47 45.31 15.82
C VAL A 4 28.36 43.78 15.79
N ALA A 5 28.43 43.13 16.95
CA ALA A 5 28.25 41.68 17.05
C ALA A 5 26.84 41.24 16.62
N ILE A 6 25.80 41.98 17.04
CA ILE A 6 24.41 41.70 16.63
C ILE A 6 24.24 41.89 15.12
N ALA A 7 24.79 42.95 14.54
CA ALA A 7 24.71 43.19 13.10
C ALA A 7 25.35 42.06 12.28
N LEU A 8 26.50 41.52 12.71
CA LEU A 8 27.17 40.40 12.03
C LEU A 8 26.36 39.10 12.10
N VAL A 9 25.70 38.83 13.23
CA VAL A 9 24.83 37.65 13.38
C VAL A 9 23.60 37.76 12.47
N ILE A 10 22.99 38.94 12.37
CA ILE A 10 21.84 39.19 11.48
C ILE A 10 22.26 39.03 10.02
N VAL A 11 23.37 39.63 9.61
CA VAL A 11 23.87 39.50 8.22
C VAL A 11 24.25 38.05 7.90
N GLY A 12 24.91 37.36 8.83
CA GLY A 12 25.27 35.94 8.66
C GLY A 12 24.07 35.01 8.56
N SER A 13 23.02 35.24 9.36
CA SER A 13 21.78 34.46 9.29
C SER A 13 20.99 34.74 8.01
N ILE A 14 20.88 36.01 7.60
CA ILE A 14 20.28 36.37 6.30
C ILE A 14 21.07 35.74 5.16
N ALA A 15 22.41 35.81 5.20
CA ALA A 15 23.27 35.18 4.20
C ALA A 15 23.07 33.66 4.19
N LEU A 16 22.98 33.00 5.34
CA LEU A 16 22.74 31.54 5.43
C LEU A 16 21.39 31.14 4.82
N VAL A 17 20.35 31.96 5.00
CA VAL A 17 19.02 31.73 4.42
C VAL A 17 18.97 32.11 2.93
N ALA A 18 19.68 33.16 2.50
CA ALA A 18 19.70 33.62 1.10
C ALA A 18 20.69 32.82 0.22
N TYR A 19 21.71 32.21 0.82
CA TYR A 19 22.70 31.36 0.16
C TYR A 19 22.08 30.23 -0.68
N PRO A 20 21.13 29.42 -0.17
CA PRO A 20 20.47 28.39 -0.99
C PRO A 20 19.64 28.97 -2.14
N LEU A 21 19.19 30.23 -2.04
CA LEU A 21 18.45 30.93 -3.08
C LEU A 21 19.35 31.37 -4.24
N PHE A 22 20.59 31.79 -3.93
CA PHE A 22 21.55 32.26 -4.94
C PHE A 22 22.43 31.14 -5.52
N ARG A 23 22.59 30.02 -4.80
CA ARG A 23 23.37 28.86 -5.25
C ARG A 23 22.61 27.91 -6.19
N ARG A 24 21.40 28.28 -6.62
CA ARG A 24 20.51 27.45 -7.45
C ARG A 24 20.76 27.57 -8.97
N SER A 25 21.93 28.02 -9.42
CA SER A 25 22.28 28.07 -10.85
C SER A 25 23.26 26.99 -11.31
N GLU A 26 23.92 26.27 -10.39
CA GLU A 26 24.95 25.28 -10.74
C GLU A 26 24.78 24.04 -9.82
N ASP A 27 24.27 22.95 -10.40
CA ASP A 27 24.19 21.58 -9.82
C ASP A 27 23.32 21.33 -8.58
N LEU A 28 21.99 21.43 -8.76
CA LEU A 28 21.02 20.71 -7.92
C LEU A 28 19.97 20.02 -8.81
N ASP A 29 20.37 18.88 -9.36
CA ASP A 29 19.46 17.84 -9.89
C ASP A 29 18.82 17.09 -8.70
N VAL A 30 18.19 17.87 -7.81
CA VAL A 30 17.40 17.37 -6.68
C VAL A 30 15.96 17.65 -7.02
N ALA A 31 15.30 16.58 -7.45
CA ALA A 31 13.87 16.42 -7.65
C ALA A 31 13.05 17.39 -6.79
N PHE A 32 12.68 18.51 -7.39
CA PHE A 32 11.60 19.35 -6.90
C PHE A 32 10.30 18.58 -7.16
N VAL A 33 9.95 17.71 -6.21
CA VAL A 33 8.61 17.17 -6.04
C VAL A 33 7.70 18.37 -5.79
N GLY A 34 6.98 18.84 -6.80
CA GLY A 34 6.10 19.98 -6.61
C GLY A 34 5.53 20.67 -7.84
N VAL A 35 5.84 20.24 -9.06
CA VAL A 35 4.97 20.58 -10.20
C VAL A 35 4.05 19.40 -10.41
N SER A 36 3.05 19.27 -9.54
CA SER A 36 1.86 18.51 -9.92
C SER A 36 1.38 19.12 -11.23
N ASP A 37 1.27 18.29 -12.27
CA ASP A 37 0.78 18.78 -13.55
C ASP A 37 -0.62 19.37 -13.33
N PRO A 38 -0.89 20.61 -13.78
CA PRO A 38 -2.19 21.23 -13.60
C PRO A 38 -3.32 20.34 -14.14
N VAL A 39 -3.07 19.50 -15.15
CA VAL A 39 -4.02 18.51 -15.65
C VAL A 39 -4.29 17.40 -14.64
N TYR A 40 -3.24 16.86 -14.00
CA TYR A 40 -3.36 15.83 -12.97
C TYR A 40 -4.16 16.32 -11.76
N GLU A 41 -3.86 17.53 -11.28
CA GLU A 41 -4.60 18.13 -10.15
C GLU A 41 -6.08 18.32 -10.48
N ASN A 42 -6.39 18.75 -11.71
CA ASN A 42 -7.77 18.86 -12.16
C ASN A 42 -8.48 17.50 -12.19
N LEU A 43 -7.81 16.45 -12.68
CA LEU A 43 -8.38 15.09 -12.72
C LEU A 43 -8.61 14.52 -11.31
N VAL A 44 -7.65 14.72 -10.40
CA VAL A 44 -7.78 14.34 -8.98
C VAL A 44 -8.96 15.07 -8.32
N THR A 45 -9.08 16.37 -8.56
CA THR A 45 -10.19 17.17 -8.04
C THR A 45 -11.54 16.67 -8.58
N GLN A 46 -11.62 16.33 -9.87
CA GLN A 46 -12.84 15.79 -10.49
C GLN A 46 -13.22 14.41 -9.93
N ARG A 47 -12.22 13.55 -9.65
CA ARG A 47 -12.42 12.26 -8.99
C ARG A 47 -13.03 12.47 -7.60
N ASP A 48 -12.42 13.33 -6.79
CA ASP A 48 -12.84 13.55 -5.41
C ASP A 48 -14.25 14.16 -5.34
N ALA A 49 -14.57 15.08 -6.25
CA ALA A 49 -15.93 15.61 -6.40
C ALA A 49 -16.94 14.52 -6.77
N THR A 50 -16.59 13.60 -7.66
CA THR A 50 -17.47 12.49 -8.07
C THR A 50 -17.70 11.51 -6.92
N TYR A 51 -16.67 11.21 -6.13
CA TYR A 51 -16.80 10.37 -4.94
C TYR A 51 -17.65 11.02 -3.85
N SER A 52 -17.49 12.32 -3.61
CA SER A 52 -18.36 13.05 -2.70
C SER A 52 -19.81 12.97 -3.16
N ALA A 53 -20.07 13.16 -4.45
CA ALA A 53 -21.43 13.08 -5.00
C ALA A 53 -22.07 11.68 -4.82
N ILE A 54 -21.30 10.60 -4.99
CA ILE A 54 -21.79 9.23 -4.72
C ILE A 54 -22.13 9.08 -3.23
N LYS A 55 -21.26 9.56 -2.35
CA LYS A 55 -21.47 9.47 -0.90
C LYS A 55 -22.70 10.27 -0.45
N ASP A 56 -22.89 11.46 -0.99
CA ASP A 56 -24.06 12.29 -0.68
C ASP A 56 -25.35 11.63 -1.20
N LEU A 57 -25.30 11.03 -2.39
CA LEU A 57 -26.41 10.26 -2.96
C LEU A 57 -26.79 9.05 -2.08
N GLU A 58 -25.80 8.32 -1.58
CA GLU A 58 -25.99 7.21 -0.64
C GLU A 58 -26.63 7.68 0.68
N ASN A 59 -26.19 8.83 1.20
CA ASN A 59 -26.78 9.42 2.40
C ASN A 59 -28.24 9.84 2.17
N ASP A 60 -28.55 10.46 1.04
CA ASP A 60 -29.92 10.89 0.72
C ASP A 60 -30.86 9.70 0.52
N HIS A 61 -30.39 8.60 -0.06
CA HIS A 61 -31.14 7.34 -0.14
C HIS A 61 -31.36 6.71 1.24
N ALA A 62 -30.32 6.67 2.09
CA ALA A 62 -30.44 6.18 3.46
C ALA A 62 -31.41 7.03 4.32
N MET A 63 -31.50 8.33 4.04
CA MET A 63 -32.49 9.23 4.65
C MET A 63 -33.90 9.12 4.04
N GLY A 64 -34.09 8.28 3.01
CA GLY A 64 -35.38 8.09 2.34
C GLY A 64 -35.80 9.26 1.46
N LYS A 65 -34.89 10.19 1.11
CA LYS A 65 -35.20 11.32 0.21
C LYS A 65 -35.32 10.89 -1.25
N LEU A 66 -34.75 9.74 -1.59
CA LEU A 66 -34.70 9.20 -2.94
C LEU A 66 -35.35 7.81 -2.97
N SER A 67 -36.08 7.53 -4.05
CA SER A 67 -36.59 6.18 -4.31
C SER A 67 -35.45 5.25 -4.71
N ASP A 68 -35.63 3.95 -4.45
CA ASP A 68 -34.68 2.91 -4.85
C ASP A 68 -34.34 2.93 -6.36
N HIS A 69 -35.34 3.22 -7.18
CA HIS A 69 -35.16 3.27 -8.63
C HIS A 69 -34.30 4.47 -9.06
N ASP A 70 -34.57 5.65 -8.49
CA ASP A 70 -33.85 6.88 -8.82
C ASP A 70 -32.41 6.82 -8.29
N TYR A 71 -32.23 6.31 -7.07
CA TYR A 71 -30.91 6.05 -6.50
C TYR A 71 -30.07 5.16 -7.41
N ARG A 72 -30.59 3.99 -7.84
CA ARG A 72 -29.85 3.08 -8.73
C ARG A 72 -29.46 3.74 -10.05
N SER A 73 -30.36 4.52 -10.63
CA SER A 73 -30.14 5.22 -11.89
C SER A 73 -29.05 6.29 -11.77
N LEU A 74 -29.10 7.11 -10.73
CA LEU A 74 -28.10 8.15 -10.47
C LEU A 74 -26.75 7.54 -10.09
N ARG A 75 -26.73 6.52 -9.24
CA ARG A 75 -25.50 5.85 -8.81
C ARG A 75 -24.75 5.26 -10.00
N ALA A 76 -25.44 4.53 -10.88
CA ALA A 76 -24.83 4.00 -12.09
C ALA A 76 -24.20 5.09 -12.97
N LYS A 77 -24.84 6.26 -13.08
CA LYS A 77 -24.30 7.40 -13.82
C LYS A 77 -23.01 7.94 -13.20
N TYR A 78 -22.97 8.12 -11.88
CA TYR A 78 -21.77 8.60 -11.20
C TYR A 78 -20.65 7.56 -11.18
N GLU A 79 -20.97 6.28 -11.08
CA GLU A 79 -19.99 5.18 -11.18
C GLU A 79 -19.34 5.15 -12.56
N MET A 80 -20.11 5.26 -13.65
CA MET A 80 -19.54 5.36 -15.00
C MET A 80 -18.60 6.56 -15.14
N LYS A 81 -18.98 7.71 -14.56
CA LYS A 81 -18.12 8.90 -14.56
C LYS A 81 -16.83 8.68 -13.76
N ALA A 82 -16.91 8.06 -12.59
CA ALA A 82 -15.75 7.74 -11.76
C ALA A 82 -14.78 6.81 -12.48
N VAL A 83 -15.28 5.75 -13.13
CA VAL A 83 -14.46 4.82 -13.93
C VAL A 83 -13.74 5.56 -15.05
N ALA A 84 -14.41 6.45 -15.77
CA ALA A 84 -13.79 7.22 -16.85
C ALA A 84 -12.63 8.11 -16.33
N ILE A 85 -12.83 8.80 -15.21
CA ILE A 85 -11.79 9.65 -14.60
C ILE A 85 -10.60 8.81 -14.12
N LEU A 86 -10.86 7.65 -13.53
CA LEU A 86 -9.79 6.75 -13.07
C LEU A 86 -8.96 6.22 -14.23
N GLN A 87 -9.59 5.85 -15.35
CA GLN A 87 -8.87 5.41 -16.55
C GLN A 87 -7.96 6.51 -17.11
N GLU A 88 -8.41 7.76 -17.08
CA GLU A 88 -7.63 8.91 -17.52
C GLU A 88 -6.45 9.19 -16.57
N LEU A 89 -6.67 9.09 -15.25
CA LEU A 89 -5.60 9.16 -14.24
C LEU A 89 -4.59 8.04 -14.41
N ASP A 90 -5.03 6.82 -14.67
CA ASP A 90 -4.15 5.67 -14.89
C ASP A 90 -3.31 5.87 -16.15
N ALA A 91 -3.90 6.35 -17.25
CA ALA A 91 -3.17 6.69 -18.47
C ALA A 91 -2.13 7.80 -18.24
N PHE A 92 -2.48 8.83 -17.46
CA PHE A 92 -1.57 9.91 -17.10
C PHE A 92 -0.44 9.42 -16.17
N SER A 93 -0.77 8.56 -15.20
CA SER A 93 0.19 7.94 -14.30
C SER A 93 1.10 6.98 -15.06
N GLY A 94 0.59 6.22 -16.04
CA GLY A 94 1.36 5.34 -16.92
C GLY A 94 2.35 6.07 -17.81
N SER A 95 2.07 7.33 -18.14
CA SER A 95 3.00 8.21 -18.87
C SER A 95 4.04 8.91 -17.97
N LYS A 96 3.86 8.91 -16.64
CA LYS A 96 4.80 9.47 -15.65
C LYS A 96 5.50 8.44 -14.80
N SER A 97 4.93 7.25 -14.67
CA SER A 97 5.63 6.04 -14.31
C SER A 97 6.41 5.61 -15.54
N ASP A 98 7.45 6.36 -15.85
CA ASP A 98 8.63 5.74 -16.39
C ASP A 98 9.20 4.87 -15.25
N HIS A 99 8.51 3.77 -14.94
CA HIS A 99 9.10 2.66 -14.20
C HIS A 99 10.02 1.94 -15.19
N THR A 100 10.98 2.68 -15.73
CA THR A 100 12.24 2.11 -16.15
C THR A 100 12.79 1.50 -14.87
N PRO A 101 12.95 0.17 -14.79
CA PRO A 101 13.57 -0.48 -13.65
C PRO A 101 14.88 0.26 -13.38
N THR A 102 14.93 0.96 -12.26
CA THR A 102 16.14 1.69 -11.89
C THR A 102 17.20 0.65 -11.53
N ALA A 103 18.48 1.03 -11.55
CA ALA A 103 19.54 0.15 -11.08
C ALA A 103 19.26 -0.39 -9.65
N ASN A 104 18.47 0.32 -8.85
CA ASN A 104 18.05 -0.11 -7.53
C ASN A 104 16.97 -1.21 -7.58
N ASP A 105 16.06 -1.20 -8.55
CA ASP A 105 15.01 -2.20 -8.69
C ASP A 105 15.61 -3.57 -9.05
N GLU A 106 16.59 -3.60 -9.94
CA GLU A 106 17.33 -4.82 -10.29
C GLU A 106 18.17 -5.36 -9.10
N LEU A 107 18.76 -4.47 -8.30
CA LEU A 107 19.45 -4.84 -7.07
C LEU A 107 18.48 -5.42 -6.02
N ILE A 108 17.29 -4.86 -5.89
CA ILE A 108 16.26 -5.36 -4.97
C ILE A 108 15.76 -6.72 -5.45
N GLU A 109 15.45 -6.89 -6.74
CA GLU A 109 14.98 -8.16 -7.29
C GLU A 109 16.02 -9.28 -7.13
N SER A 110 17.30 -8.96 -7.41
CA SER A 110 18.39 -9.92 -7.24
C SER A 110 18.64 -10.28 -5.78
N GLU A 111 18.51 -9.32 -4.85
CA GLU A 111 18.60 -9.58 -3.41
C GLU A 111 17.44 -10.44 -2.91
N VAL A 112 16.19 -10.15 -3.33
CA VAL A 112 15.01 -10.96 -3.00
C VAL A 112 15.15 -12.38 -3.55
N ALA A 113 15.66 -12.54 -4.78
CA ALA A 113 15.93 -13.85 -5.36
C ALA A 113 17.03 -14.61 -4.60
N ARG A 114 18.05 -13.91 -4.09
CA ARG A 114 19.09 -14.50 -3.23
C ARG A 114 18.50 -14.99 -1.90
N LEU A 115 17.68 -14.16 -1.23
CA LEU A 115 17.02 -14.52 0.02
C LEU A 115 16.10 -15.73 -0.16
N ARG A 116 15.29 -15.76 -1.22
CA ARG A 116 14.43 -16.91 -1.55
C ARG A 116 15.21 -18.20 -1.81
N ARG A 117 16.35 -18.11 -2.51
CA ARG A 117 17.24 -19.27 -2.72
C ARG A 117 17.87 -19.76 -1.42
N ASN A 118 18.27 -18.86 -0.53
CA ASN A 118 18.84 -19.23 0.76
C ASN A 118 17.79 -19.91 1.68
N SER A 119 16.54 -19.43 1.66
CA SER A 119 15.41 -20.06 2.37
C SER A 119 14.96 -21.40 1.74
N ALA A 120 15.41 -21.76 0.54
CA ALA A 120 15.07 -23.03 -0.10
C ALA A 120 15.74 -24.26 0.56
N SER A 121 16.65 -24.05 1.51
CA SER A 121 17.40 -25.10 2.24
C SER A 121 16.54 -26.00 3.16
N GLY A 122 15.21 -25.93 3.06
CA GLY A 122 14.25 -26.72 3.83
C GLY A 122 12.98 -27.03 3.03
N ALA A 123 13.10 -27.32 1.74
CA ALA A 123 11.97 -27.64 0.88
C ALA A 123 11.26 -28.93 1.35
N MET A 124 9.99 -28.79 1.72
CA MET A 124 9.09 -29.87 2.14
C MET A 124 7.82 -29.81 1.30
N ASN A 125 7.06 -30.90 1.23
CA ASN A 125 5.81 -30.92 0.46
C ASN A 125 4.61 -30.71 1.37
N CYS A 126 3.67 -29.85 0.93
CA CYS A 126 2.47 -29.54 1.70
C CYS A 126 1.68 -30.84 1.95
N PRO A 127 1.29 -31.12 3.20
CA PRO A 127 0.64 -32.38 3.55
C PRO A 127 -0.76 -32.54 2.92
N LYS A 128 -1.42 -31.46 2.49
CA LYS A 128 -2.75 -31.52 1.87
C LYS A 128 -2.71 -31.66 0.35
N CYS A 129 -1.82 -30.93 -0.35
CA CYS A 129 -1.85 -30.85 -1.81
C CYS A 129 -0.53 -31.21 -2.51
N GLY A 130 0.51 -31.58 -1.76
CA GLY A 130 1.80 -32.01 -2.28
C GLY A 130 2.71 -30.90 -2.82
N THR A 131 2.30 -29.63 -2.78
CA THR A 131 3.10 -28.52 -3.29
C THR A 131 4.31 -28.24 -2.41
N ALA A 132 5.48 -28.09 -3.04
CA ALA A 132 6.70 -27.72 -2.35
C ALA A 132 6.53 -26.37 -1.62
N HIS A 133 7.05 -26.29 -0.40
CA HIS A 133 7.10 -25.13 0.47
C HIS A 133 8.42 -25.15 1.25
N THR A 134 8.83 -24.02 1.80
CA THR A 134 10.00 -23.87 2.67
C THR A 134 9.59 -23.97 4.13
N ALA A 135 10.54 -24.26 5.03
CA ALA A 135 10.28 -24.29 6.48
C ALA A 135 9.77 -22.96 7.04
N ASP A 136 10.04 -21.85 6.35
CA ASP A 136 9.55 -20.53 6.73
C ASP A 136 8.08 -20.32 6.37
N ASP A 137 7.55 -21.05 5.38
CA ASP A 137 6.18 -20.89 4.93
C ASP A 137 5.17 -21.23 6.03
N VAL A 138 4.25 -20.30 6.29
CA VAL A 138 3.18 -20.46 7.27
C VAL A 138 1.97 -21.15 6.64
N PHE A 139 1.74 -20.94 5.35
CA PHE A 139 0.65 -21.53 4.58
C PHE A 139 1.12 -22.00 3.21
N CYS A 140 0.47 -23.04 2.68
CA CYS A 140 0.73 -23.52 1.34
C CYS A 140 0.17 -22.56 0.29
N ALA A 141 1.03 -22.05 -0.59
CA ALA A 141 0.66 -21.14 -1.67
C ALA A 141 -0.37 -21.72 -2.68
N LYS A 142 -0.51 -23.06 -2.76
CA LYS A 142 -1.48 -23.69 -3.67
C LYS A 142 -2.84 -23.95 -3.03
N CYS A 143 -2.88 -24.51 -1.83
CA CYS A 143 -4.13 -24.99 -1.22
C CYS A 143 -4.53 -24.27 0.07
N GLY A 144 -3.74 -23.29 0.52
CA GLY A 144 -4.00 -22.49 1.72
C GLY A 144 -3.84 -23.24 3.04
N THR A 145 -3.41 -24.50 3.03
CA THR A 145 -3.24 -25.29 4.27
C THR A 145 -2.07 -24.76 5.05
N SER A 146 -2.29 -24.63 6.34
CA SER A 146 -1.30 -24.07 7.21
C SER A 146 -0.25 -25.10 7.64
N LEU A 147 1.01 -24.67 7.66
CA LEU A 147 2.19 -25.53 7.68
C LEU A 147 2.87 -25.58 9.06
N ARG A 148 2.43 -24.77 10.04
CA ARG A 148 3.04 -24.64 11.38
C ARG A 148 2.13 -25.04 12.56
N GLY A 149 2.01 -26.30 12.97
CA GLY A 149 1.04 -26.70 14.01
C GLY A 149 1.04 -25.95 15.38
N VAL A 150 -0.15 -25.79 15.99
CA VAL A 150 -0.40 -25.11 17.30
C VAL A 150 -0.37 -26.12 18.46
N ARG A 151 0.19 -25.78 19.62
CA ARG A 151 0.11 -26.65 20.81
C ARG A 151 -1.25 -26.53 21.50
N CYS A 152 -1.88 -27.67 21.75
CA CYS A 152 -3.12 -27.78 22.49
C CYS A 152 -2.94 -27.27 23.93
N PRO A 153 -3.78 -26.34 24.40
CA PRO A 153 -3.66 -25.77 25.75
C PRO A 153 -4.00 -26.78 26.86
N SER A 154 -4.87 -27.75 26.58
CA SER A 154 -5.35 -28.69 27.60
C SER A 154 -4.43 -29.90 27.79
N CYS A 155 -3.66 -30.30 26.79
CA CYS A 155 -2.84 -31.52 26.88
C CYS A 155 -1.42 -31.38 26.32
N GLY A 156 -1.05 -30.21 25.80
CA GLY A 156 0.28 -29.86 25.30
C GLY A 156 0.65 -30.42 23.91
N LYS A 157 -0.18 -31.27 23.30
CA LYS A 157 0.11 -31.88 21.99
C LYS A 157 -0.02 -30.84 20.85
N ARG A 158 0.91 -30.84 19.88
CA ARG A 158 0.78 -30.05 18.64
C ARG A 158 -0.35 -30.60 17.75
N ALA A 159 -1.26 -29.74 17.34
CA ALA A 159 -2.32 -29.98 16.38
C ALA A 159 -1.98 -29.33 15.03
N ALA A 160 -2.57 -29.85 13.94
CA ALA A 160 -2.39 -29.25 12.63
C ALA A 160 -3.06 -27.87 12.61
N LEU A 161 -2.45 -26.90 11.94
CA LEU A 161 -3.07 -25.58 11.86
C LEU A 161 -4.34 -25.68 10.99
N GLY A 162 -5.49 -25.39 11.60
CA GLY A 162 -6.82 -25.56 11.01
C GLY A 162 -7.69 -26.57 11.75
N ASP A 163 -7.14 -27.33 12.70
CA ASP A 163 -7.92 -28.23 13.55
C ASP A 163 -8.78 -27.43 14.53
N LYS A 164 -10.11 -27.57 14.45
CA LYS A 164 -11.05 -26.96 15.41
C LYS A 164 -10.96 -27.60 16.81
N PHE A 165 -10.55 -28.87 16.85
CA PHE A 165 -10.50 -29.68 18.07
C PHE A 165 -9.19 -30.45 18.14
N CYS A 166 -8.66 -30.61 19.36
CA CYS A 166 -7.50 -31.42 19.61
C CYS A 166 -7.84 -32.88 19.42
N SER A 167 -7.19 -33.51 18.45
CA SER A 167 -7.34 -34.95 18.16
C SER A 167 -6.92 -35.87 19.31
N LYS A 168 -6.25 -35.38 20.35
CA LYS A 168 -5.86 -36.19 21.53
C LYS A 168 -6.84 -36.09 22.69
N CYS A 169 -7.26 -34.89 23.07
CA CYS A 169 -8.06 -34.69 24.28
C CYS A 169 -9.44 -34.10 24.01
N GLY A 170 -9.81 -33.91 22.73
CA GLY A 170 -11.09 -33.31 22.33
C GLY A 170 -11.24 -31.84 22.67
N ALA A 171 -10.29 -31.27 23.42
CA ALA A 171 -10.31 -29.87 23.79
C ALA A 171 -10.26 -29.00 22.54
N THR A 172 -11.11 -27.99 22.49
CA THR A 172 -11.09 -26.99 21.44
C THR A 172 -9.74 -26.27 21.45
N ILE A 173 -9.17 -26.02 20.28
CA ILE A 173 -7.84 -25.40 20.14
C ILE A 173 -7.98 -23.94 19.69
N GLU A 174 -9.08 -23.29 20.09
CA GLU A 174 -9.67 -22.18 19.32
C GLU A 174 -8.76 -20.96 19.16
N ALA A 175 -8.63 -20.52 17.91
CA ALA A 175 -8.78 -19.11 17.55
C ALA A 175 -10.30 -18.84 17.50
N ARG A 176 -10.88 -18.20 18.54
CA ARG A 176 -12.32 -17.90 18.59
C ARG A 176 -12.56 -16.58 17.84
N SER A 177 -13.01 -16.73 16.60
CA SER A 177 -13.61 -15.70 15.75
C SER A 177 -14.86 -15.09 16.39
#